data_AF-A0A2G1XKX5-F1
#
_entry.id   AF-A0A2G1XKX5-F1
#
_cell.length_a   1.000
_cell.length_b   1.000
_cell.length_c   1.000
_cell.angle_alpha   90.00
_cell.angle_beta   90.00
_cell.angle_gamma   90.00
#
_symmetry.space_group_name_H-M   'P 1'
#
loop_
_entity.id
_entity.type
_entity.pdbx_description
1 polymer ?
#
loop_
_entity_poly.entity_id
_entity_poly.type
_entity_poly.pdbx_seq_one_letter_code
_entity_poly.pdbx_strand_id
1 'polypeptide(L)'
;MDGVPDVRQLLAAEQEEPTDGSDGSQDLRDRLGGLSAAERERSLRELVRTTVAEVLSYRDKTEVDTDKSFLELGFDSLTSVELRTQLNRATALRLPATVVFDYPTPAALAAHLAATLFAAADDTAGEPGEEEIRRALAAVPISRFREAGLLPALLRLADTAEAGPDAPTDDETSELDSMDIENLIEIALDGSDS
;
A
#
# COMPACT_ATOMS: atom_id res chain seq x y z
N MET A 1 -41.05 35.23 14.65
CA MET A 1 -40.03 35.56 13.63
C MET A 1 -38.91 34.56 13.82
N ASP A 2 -39.24 33.33 13.44
CA ASP A 2 -38.34 32.18 13.43
C ASP A 2 -37.56 32.18 12.12
N GLY A 3 -36.29 31.80 12.19
CA GLY A 3 -35.48 31.61 10.99
C GLY A 3 -34.01 31.99 11.20
N VAL A 4 -33.39 31.50 12.28
CA VAL A 4 -31.94 31.33 12.25
C VAL A 4 -31.70 30.01 11.51
N PRO A 5 -31.06 30.00 10.34
CA PRO A 5 -30.83 28.77 9.59
C PRO A 5 -29.91 27.84 10.37
N ASP A 6 -30.26 26.55 10.32
CA ASP A 6 -29.59 25.44 10.98
C ASP A 6 -28.09 25.44 10.65
N VAL A 7 -27.23 25.38 11.67
CA VAL A 7 -25.75 25.39 11.53
C VAL A 7 -25.25 24.20 10.69
N ARG A 8 -26.11 23.18 10.49
CA ARG A 8 -25.85 22.07 9.56
C ARG A 8 -25.86 22.47 8.09
N GLN A 9 -26.54 23.55 7.69
CA GLN A 9 -26.48 24.06 6.30
C GLN A 9 -25.20 24.83 6.00
N LEU A 10 -24.58 25.47 7.00
CA LEU A 10 -23.28 26.13 6.83
C LEU A 10 -22.15 25.11 6.62
N LEU A 11 -22.22 23.95 7.27
CA LEU A 11 -21.26 22.86 7.05
C LEU A 11 -21.53 22.06 5.77
N ALA A 12 -22.72 22.17 5.18
CA ALA A 12 -23.04 21.51 3.91
C ALA A 12 -22.55 22.31 2.68
N ALA A 13 -22.40 23.64 2.80
CA ALA A 13 -21.88 24.48 1.73
C ALA A 13 -20.34 24.45 1.63
N GLU A 14 -19.63 23.91 2.63
CA GLU A 14 -18.19 23.68 2.56
C GLU A 14 -17.82 22.25 2.10
N GLN A 15 -18.82 21.43 1.74
CA GLN A 15 -18.62 20.11 1.13
C GLN A 15 -18.73 20.13 -0.41
N GLU A 16 -18.50 21.29 -1.06
CA GLU A 16 -18.04 21.29 -2.45
C GLU A 16 -16.56 20.93 -2.47
N GLU A 17 -16.28 19.63 -2.30
CA GLU A 17 -14.97 19.04 -2.59
C GLU A 17 -14.63 19.29 -4.06
N PRO A 18 -13.52 19.98 -4.39
CA PRO A 18 -13.08 20.10 -5.76
C PRO A 18 -12.53 18.72 -6.21
N THR A 19 -13.33 17.98 -6.96
CA THR A 19 -12.92 16.74 -7.65
C THR A 19 -12.01 17.00 -8.87
N ASP A 20 -11.33 18.15 -8.93
CA ASP A 20 -10.54 18.63 -10.07
C ASP A 20 -9.10 18.11 -10.08
N GLY A 21 -8.63 17.48 -8.99
CA GLY A 21 -7.26 16.97 -8.89
C GLY A 21 -6.98 15.72 -9.73
N SER A 22 -7.99 14.89 -10.00
CA SER A 22 -7.82 13.63 -10.73
C SER A 22 -7.55 13.86 -12.23
N ASP A 23 -8.24 14.82 -12.85
CA ASP A 23 -8.07 15.15 -14.27
C ASP A 23 -6.70 15.78 -14.54
N GLY A 24 -6.26 16.73 -13.70
CA GLY A 24 -4.93 17.35 -13.85
C GLY A 24 -3.76 16.37 -13.69
N SER A 25 -3.98 15.29 -12.98
CA SER A 25 -2.92 14.30 -12.67
C SER A 25 -2.88 13.15 -13.65
N GLN A 26 -3.99 12.86 -14.32
CA GLN A 26 -3.96 12.05 -15.54
C GLN A 26 -3.31 12.85 -16.67
N ASP A 27 -3.62 14.15 -16.84
CA ASP A 27 -2.95 15.02 -17.82
C ASP A 27 -1.43 15.11 -17.60
N LEU A 28 -0.98 15.32 -16.35
CA LEU A 28 0.45 15.36 -16.05
C LEU A 28 1.13 14.01 -16.34
N ARG A 29 0.50 12.89 -15.96
CA ARG A 29 1.05 11.55 -16.23
C ARG A 29 1.10 11.24 -17.72
N ASP A 30 0.07 11.60 -18.48
CA ASP A 30 0.01 11.37 -19.93
C ASP A 30 1.07 12.21 -20.66
N ARG A 31 1.23 13.47 -20.29
CA ARG A 31 2.26 14.37 -20.84
C ARG A 31 3.67 13.88 -20.57
N LEU A 32 3.91 13.35 -19.37
CA LEU A 32 5.22 12.82 -18.98
C LEU A 32 5.43 11.37 -19.44
N GLY A 33 4.36 10.60 -19.67
CA GLY A 33 4.38 9.19 -20.07
C GLY A 33 5.05 8.95 -21.43
N GLY A 34 4.98 9.91 -22.35
CA GLY A 34 5.67 9.86 -23.64
C GLY A 34 7.17 10.21 -23.60
N LEU A 35 7.67 10.72 -22.47
CA LEU A 35 9.05 11.20 -22.34
C LEU A 35 10.00 10.12 -21.79
N SER A 36 11.31 10.25 -22.06
CA SER A 36 12.32 9.42 -21.42
C SER A 36 12.44 9.72 -19.91
N ALA A 37 12.99 8.78 -19.13
CA ALA A 37 13.16 8.96 -17.68
C ALA A 37 13.90 10.27 -17.32
N ALA A 38 14.95 10.61 -18.06
CA ALA A 38 15.72 11.84 -17.86
C ALA A 38 14.89 13.11 -18.16
N GLU A 39 14.04 13.08 -19.18
CA GLU A 39 13.16 14.19 -19.56
C GLU A 39 12.00 14.35 -18.56
N ARG A 40 11.46 13.24 -18.04
CA ARG A 40 10.47 13.25 -16.95
C ARG A 40 11.04 13.89 -15.69
N GLU A 41 12.22 13.46 -15.27
CA GLU A 41 12.89 14.00 -14.09
C GLU A 41 13.24 15.49 -14.27
N ARG A 42 13.68 15.91 -15.46
CA ARG A 42 13.90 17.33 -15.77
C ARG A 42 12.61 18.14 -15.68
N SER A 43 11.51 17.61 -16.20
CA SER A 43 10.21 18.30 -16.18
C SER A 43 9.66 18.43 -14.77
N LEU A 44 9.81 17.40 -13.95
CA LEU A 44 9.42 17.43 -12.53
C LEU A 44 10.32 18.34 -11.70
N ARG A 45 11.64 18.39 -11.98
CA ARG A 45 12.54 19.38 -11.38
C ARG A 45 12.08 20.80 -11.68
N GLU A 46 11.68 21.07 -12.92
CA GLU A 46 11.18 22.38 -13.32
C GLU A 46 9.85 22.75 -12.66
N LEU A 47 8.95 21.77 -12.49
CA LEU A 47 7.71 21.93 -11.73
C LEU A 47 8.01 22.34 -10.29
N VAL A 48 8.83 21.56 -9.57
CA VAL A 48 9.21 21.85 -8.18
C VAL A 48 9.86 23.21 -8.08
N ARG A 49 10.78 23.55 -9.00
CA ARG A 49 11.45 24.84 -9.05
C ARG A 49 10.48 26.01 -9.21
N THR A 50 9.48 25.85 -10.07
CA THR A 50 8.44 26.87 -10.31
C THR A 50 7.58 27.07 -9.07
N THR A 51 7.10 25.98 -8.46
CA THR A 51 6.31 26.04 -7.22
C THR A 51 7.09 26.67 -6.06
N VAL A 52 8.38 26.37 -5.95
CA VAL A 52 9.27 26.99 -4.94
C VAL A 52 9.37 28.49 -5.15
N ALA A 53 9.57 28.94 -6.39
CA ALA A 53 9.64 30.36 -6.71
C ALA A 53 8.33 31.08 -6.39
N GLU A 54 7.18 30.46 -6.66
CA GLU A 54 5.86 30.99 -6.34
C GLU A 54 5.65 31.14 -4.82
N VAL A 55 5.95 30.09 -4.05
CA VAL A 55 5.81 30.10 -2.58
C VAL A 55 6.73 31.14 -1.94
N LEU A 56 7.97 31.27 -2.41
CA LEU A 56 8.91 32.26 -1.89
C LEU A 56 8.78 33.65 -2.54
N SER A 57 7.80 33.83 -3.44
CA SER A 57 7.57 35.09 -4.18
C SER A 57 8.81 35.60 -4.93
N TYR A 58 9.64 34.69 -5.45
CA TYR A 58 10.73 35.04 -6.36
C TYR A 58 10.18 35.47 -7.72
N ARG A 59 10.89 36.40 -8.38
CA ARG A 59 10.46 36.93 -9.67
C ARG A 59 10.74 35.96 -10.80
N ASP A 60 11.79 35.16 -10.66
CA ASP A 60 12.15 34.13 -11.63
C ASP A 60 12.53 32.82 -10.93
N LYS A 61 12.03 31.71 -11.46
CA LYS A 61 12.39 30.36 -11.00
C LYS A 61 13.88 30.07 -11.12
N THR A 62 14.59 30.72 -12.04
CA THR A 62 16.05 30.62 -12.19
C THR A 62 16.83 31.08 -10.96
N GLU A 63 16.21 31.89 -10.09
CA GLU A 63 16.78 32.30 -8.80
C GLU A 63 16.76 31.18 -7.75
N VAL A 64 15.95 30.14 -7.95
CA VAL A 64 15.92 28.94 -7.10
C VAL A 64 17.09 28.05 -7.46
N ASP A 65 17.96 27.81 -6.49
CA ASP A 65 19.02 26.82 -6.56
C ASP A 65 18.45 25.45 -6.17
N THR A 66 18.53 24.47 -7.08
CA THR A 66 17.92 23.14 -6.88
C THR A 66 18.71 22.24 -5.95
N ASP A 67 19.96 22.58 -5.67
CA ASP A 67 20.86 21.80 -4.80
C ASP A 67 20.92 22.34 -3.38
N LYS A 68 20.44 23.58 -3.16
CA LYS A 68 20.30 24.15 -1.82
C LYS A 68 19.13 23.54 -1.08
N SER A 69 19.27 23.45 0.24
CA SER A 69 18.16 22.99 1.06
C SER A 69 17.04 24.02 1.11
N PHE A 70 15.80 23.56 1.29
CA PHE A 70 14.64 24.42 1.47
C PHE A 70 14.85 25.42 2.61
N LEU A 71 15.49 25.00 3.71
CA LEU A 71 15.83 25.88 4.84
C LEU A 71 16.78 27.02 4.43
N GLU A 72 17.79 26.72 3.61
CA GLU A 72 18.72 27.74 3.09
C GLU A 72 18.07 28.68 2.07
N LEU A 73 17.03 28.22 1.37
CA LEU A 73 16.20 29.02 0.48
C LEU A 73 15.20 29.92 1.24
N GLY A 74 15.01 29.69 2.55
CA GLY A 74 14.12 30.47 3.40
C GLY A 74 12.76 29.83 3.66
N PHE A 75 12.62 28.51 3.46
CA PHE A 75 11.43 27.79 3.90
C PHE A 75 11.34 27.71 5.41
N ASP A 76 10.10 27.82 5.88
CA ASP A 76 9.67 27.64 7.25
C ASP A 76 8.53 26.61 7.31
N SER A 77 7.94 26.42 8.50
CA SER A 77 6.86 25.45 8.68
C SER A 77 5.58 25.79 7.87
N LEU A 78 5.30 27.06 7.60
CA LEU A 78 4.09 27.48 6.89
C LEU A 78 4.25 27.31 5.37
N THR A 79 5.36 27.81 4.84
CA THR A 79 5.72 27.71 3.42
C THR A 79 5.96 26.26 3.00
N SER A 80 6.44 25.40 3.90
CA SER A 80 6.56 23.95 3.65
C SER A 80 5.19 23.28 3.44
N VAL A 81 4.19 23.68 4.22
CA VAL A 81 2.81 23.16 4.08
C VAL A 81 2.18 23.66 2.79
N GLU A 82 2.46 24.91 2.41
CA GLU A 82 1.98 25.50 1.17
C GLU A 82 2.58 24.82 -0.06
N LEU A 83 3.91 24.64 -0.10
CA LEU A 83 4.60 23.90 -1.16
C LEU A 83 4.02 22.49 -1.31
N ARG A 84 3.84 21.77 -0.21
CA ARG A 84 3.19 20.44 -0.23
C ARG A 84 1.78 20.52 -0.82
N THR A 85 0.99 21.52 -0.44
CA THR A 85 -0.40 21.67 -0.91
C THR A 85 -0.44 21.95 -2.41
N GLN A 86 0.45 22.81 -2.91
CA GLN A 86 0.56 23.10 -4.33
C GLN A 86 1.07 21.88 -5.12
N LEU A 87 2.07 21.17 -4.63
CA LEU A 87 2.57 19.94 -5.27
C LEU A 87 1.52 18.83 -5.27
N ASN A 88 0.76 18.64 -4.18
CA ASN A 88 -0.36 17.71 -4.14
C ASN A 88 -1.40 18.05 -5.21
N ARG A 89 -1.73 19.34 -5.40
CA ARG A 89 -2.66 19.76 -6.46
C ARG A 89 -2.10 19.50 -7.86
N ALA A 90 -0.83 19.81 -8.09
CA ALA A 90 -0.20 19.65 -9.39
C ALA A 90 0.03 18.19 -9.80
N THR A 91 0.18 17.28 -8.83
CA THR A 91 0.55 15.88 -9.08
C THR A 91 -0.54 14.86 -8.68
N ALA A 92 -1.60 15.29 -7.99
CA ALA A 92 -2.55 14.49 -7.21
C ALA A 92 -1.92 13.35 -6.42
N LEU A 93 -0.69 13.54 -5.97
CA LEU A 93 -0.13 12.70 -4.94
C LEU A 93 -0.66 13.15 -3.58
N ARG A 94 -0.72 12.20 -2.64
CA ARG A 94 -0.92 12.50 -1.22
C ARG A 94 0.44 12.53 -0.54
N LEU A 95 1.15 13.65 -0.67
CA LEU A 95 2.45 13.81 -0.02
C LEU A 95 2.29 14.04 1.50
N PRO A 96 3.09 13.36 2.34
CA PRO A 96 3.06 13.57 3.78
C PRO A 96 3.56 14.97 4.16
N ALA A 97 3.18 15.45 5.34
CA ALA A 97 3.64 16.75 5.85
C ALA A 97 5.16 16.81 6.08
N THR A 98 5.82 15.65 6.18
CA THR A 98 7.26 15.52 6.39
C THR A 98 8.07 15.58 5.10
N VAL A 99 7.44 15.60 3.92
CA VAL A 99 8.13 15.42 2.62
C VAL A 99 9.26 16.43 2.38
N VAL A 100 9.10 17.67 2.85
CA VAL A 100 10.13 18.74 2.74
C VAL A 100 11.32 18.47 3.67
N PHE A 101 11.12 17.75 4.76
CA PHE A 101 12.19 17.33 5.68
C PHE A 101 12.85 16.01 5.22
N ASP A 102 12.07 15.09 4.67
CA ASP A 102 12.55 13.82 4.12
C ASP A 102 13.38 14.04 2.85
N TYR A 103 13.00 15.04 2.05
CA TYR A 103 13.68 15.45 0.82
C TYR A 103 14.02 16.93 0.89
N PRO A 104 15.15 17.31 1.51
CA PRO A 104 15.42 18.68 1.90
C PRO A 104 15.80 19.60 0.75
N THR A 105 15.96 19.11 -0.48
CA THR A 105 16.32 19.91 -1.66
C THR A 105 15.28 19.78 -2.77
N PRO A 106 15.10 20.81 -3.62
CA PRO A 106 14.23 20.73 -4.80
C PRO A 106 14.57 19.55 -5.72
N ALA A 107 15.85 19.25 -5.91
CA ALA A 107 16.29 18.11 -6.72
C ALA A 107 15.87 16.76 -6.11
N ALA A 108 16.06 16.58 -4.80
CA ALA A 108 15.67 15.35 -4.10
C ALA A 108 14.14 15.16 -4.12
N LEU A 109 13.37 16.23 -3.91
CA LEU A 109 11.93 16.20 -3.96
C LEU A 109 11.41 15.82 -5.35
N ALA A 110 11.99 16.41 -6.41
CA ALA A 110 11.63 16.08 -7.78
C ALA A 110 11.92 14.62 -8.15
N ALA A 111 13.04 14.06 -7.67
CA ALA A 111 13.36 12.65 -7.86
C ALA A 111 12.34 11.74 -7.14
N HIS A 112 11.92 12.11 -5.93
CA HIS A 112 10.87 11.39 -5.20
C HIS A 112 9.51 11.45 -5.90
N LEU A 113 9.13 12.60 -6.46
CA LEU A 113 7.91 12.74 -7.26
C LEU A 113 7.97 11.87 -8.53
N ALA A 114 9.12 11.82 -9.20
CA ALA A 114 9.31 10.96 -10.37
C ALA A 114 9.18 9.48 -10.01
N ALA A 115 9.83 9.07 -8.92
CA ALA A 115 9.70 7.72 -8.41
C ALA A 115 8.25 7.40 -8.07
N THR A 116 7.52 8.28 -7.38
CA THR A 116 6.14 7.99 -6.93
C THR A 116 5.12 8.01 -8.08
N LEU A 117 5.22 8.98 -9.01
CA LEU A 117 4.29 9.09 -10.14
C LEU A 117 4.39 7.93 -11.13
N PHE A 118 5.60 7.42 -11.31
CA PHE A 118 5.88 6.32 -12.25
C PHE A 118 6.03 4.97 -11.56
N ALA A 119 6.22 4.92 -10.24
CA ALA A 119 6.01 3.71 -9.45
C ALA A 119 4.52 3.33 -9.46
N ALA A 120 3.57 4.28 -9.45
CA ALA A 120 2.14 3.97 -9.53
C ALA A 120 1.69 3.24 -10.82
N ALA A 121 2.54 3.13 -11.84
CA ALA A 121 2.30 2.23 -12.98
C ALA A 121 2.62 0.75 -12.64
N ASP A 122 3.40 0.52 -11.59
CA ASP A 122 3.77 -0.78 -11.01
C ASP A 122 3.23 -0.98 -9.57
N ASP A 123 2.67 0.04 -8.92
CA ASP A 123 2.48 0.11 -7.45
C ASP A 123 1.04 0.44 -7.02
N THR A 124 0.05 -0.15 -7.72
CA THR A 124 -1.19 -0.59 -7.05
C THR A 124 -0.97 -1.84 -6.19
N ALA A 125 0.28 -2.19 -5.87
CA ALA A 125 0.65 -3.28 -4.99
C ALA A 125 0.77 -2.77 -3.54
N GLY A 126 -0.36 -2.38 -2.96
CA GLY A 126 -0.64 -2.91 -1.62
C GLY A 126 -0.50 -4.43 -1.71
N GLU A 127 0.06 -5.08 -0.68
CA GLU A 127 0.36 -6.52 -0.61
C GLU A 127 -0.31 -7.33 -1.73
N PRO A 128 0.46 -7.98 -2.63
CA PRO A 128 -0.11 -8.63 -3.81
C PRO A 128 -1.33 -9.42 -3.37
N GLY A 129 -2.49 -9.13 -3.96
CA GLY A 129 -3.73 -9.70 -3.47
C GLY A 129 -3.61 -11.23 -3.42
N GLU A 130 -4.28 -11.88 -2.48
CA GLU A 130 -4.17 -13.34 -2.29
C GLU A 130 -4.31 -14.13 -3.62
N GLU A 131 -5.16 -13.65 -4.52
CA GLU A 131 -5.35 -14.22 -5.86
C GLU A 131 -4.15 -14.00 -6.80
N GLU A 132 -3.49 -12.85 -6.71
CA GLU A 132 -2.27 -12.56 -7.46
C GLU A 132 -1.10 -13.39 -6.95
N ILE A 133 -0.95 -13.53 -5.63
CA ILE A 133 0.04 -14.43 -5.01
C ILE A 133 -0.22 -15.87 -5.46
N ARG A 134 -1.48 -16.34 -5.39
CA ARG A 134 -1.88 -17.68 -5.83
C ARG A 134 -1.56 -17.90 -7.31
N ARG A 135 -1.87 -16.93 -8.17
CA ARG A 135 -1.57 -16.97 -9.61
C ARG A 135 -0.07 -16.99 -9.89
N ALA A 136 0.71 -16.17 -9.18
CA ALA A 136 2.16 -16.14 -9.30
C ALA A 136 2.79 -17.47 -8.86
N LEU A 137 2.34 -18.03 -7.73
CA LEU A 137 2.76 -19.35 -7.26
C LEU A 137 2.41 -20.47 -8.25
N ALA A 138 1.23 -20.42 -8.87
CA ALA A 138 0.79 -21.40 -9.88
C ALA A 138 1.54 -21.27 -11.22
N ALA A 139 1.97 -20.06 -11.59
CA ALA A 139 2.70 -19.81 -12.83
C ALA A 139 4.19 -20.26 -12.76
N VAL A 140 4.75 -20.39 -11.55
CA VAL A 140 6.14 -20.84 -11.36
C VAL A 140 6.21 -22.37 -11.44
N PRO A 141 7.03 -22.95 -12.35
CA PRO A 141 7.20 -24.41 -12.42
C PRO A 141 7.77 -24.98 -11.11
N ILE A 142 7.25 -26.14 -10.66
CA ILE A 142 7.67 -26.80 -9.42
C ILE A 142 9.19 -27.04 -9.33
N SER A 143 9.87 -27.23 -10.47
CA SER A 143 11.33 -27.37 -10.54
C SER A 143 12.07 -26.15 -9.97
N ARG A 144 11.56 -24.93 -10.20
CA ARG A 144 12.17 -23.71 -9.64
C ARG A 144 12.09 -23.68 -8.12
N PHE A 145 10.97 -24.08 -7.55
CA PHE A 145 10.83 -24.17 -6.08
C PHE A 145 11.74 -25.24 -5.48
N ARG A 146 11.97 -26.35 -6.21
CA ARG A 146 12.89 -27.42 -5.81
C ARG A 146 14.35 -26.95 -5.84
N GLU A 147 14.77 -26.29 -6.91
CA GLU A 147 16.13 -25.74 -7.06
C GLU A 147 16.44 -24.67 -6.02
N ALA A 148 15.45 -23.84 -5.69
CA ALA A 148 15.56 -22.83 -4.64
C ALA A 148 15.45 -23.40 -3.20
N GLY A 149 15.14 -24.69 -3.04
CA GLY A 149 14.92 -25.31 -1.72
C GLY A 149 13.67 -24.79 -0.99
N LEU A 150 12.75 -24.13 -1.69
CA LEU A 150 11.51 -23.57 -1.13
C LEU A 150 10.37 -24.59 -1.08
N LEU A 151 10.43 -25.64 -1.90
CA LEU A 151 9.39 -26.67 -1.95
C LEU A 151 9.11 -27.33 -0.58
N PRO A 152 10.12 -27.70 0.25
CA PRO A 152 9.87 -28.24 1.59
C PRO A 152 9.25 -27.22 2.55
N ALA A 153 9.55 -25.93 2.39
CA ALA A 153 8.97 -24.87 3.23
C ALA A 153 7.49 -24.62 2.88
N LEU A 154 7.15 -24.63 1.59
CA LEU A 154 5.77 -24.51 1.12
C LEU A 154 4.91 -25.70 1.54
N LEU A 155 5.44 -26.94 1.45
CA LEU A 155 4.71 -28.13 1.90
C LEU A 155 4.47 -28.12 3.42
N ARG A 156 5.48 -27.73 4.22
CA ARG A 156 5.31 -27.59 5.68
C ARG A 156 4.24 -26.56 6.04
N LEU A 157 4.19 -25.45 5.29
CA LEU A 157 3.19 -24.39 5.52
C LEU A 157 1.78 -24.85 5.09
N ALA A 158 1.67 -25.60 3.98
CA ALA A 158 0.41 -26.17 3.52
C ALA A 158 -0.13 -27.22 4.50
N ASP A 159 0.73 -28.07 5.07
CA ASP A 159 0.34 -29.05 6.11
C ASP A 159 -0.26 -28.36 7.35
N THR A 160 0.24 -27.17 7.71
CA THR A 160 -0.34 -26.37 8.80
C THR A 160 -1.62 -25.63 8.41
N ALA A 161 -1.88 -25.41 7.12
CA ALA A 161 -3.07 -24.73 6.61
C ALA A 161 -4.25 -25.70 6.40
N GLU A 162 -3.97 -26.98 6.13
CA GLU A 162 -4.97 -28.06 6.10
C GLU A 162 -5.54 -28.38 7.50
N ALA A 163 -4.92 -27.87 8.58
CA ALA A 163 -5.54 -27.79 9.90
C ALA A 163 -6.52 -26.60 9.95
N GLY A 164 -7.56 -26.64 9.11
CA GLY A 164 -8.73 -25.77 9.29
C GLY A 164 -9.38 -26.04 10.66
N PRO A 165 -10.20 -25.12 11.20
CA PRO A 165 -10.93 -25.29 12.47
C PRO A 165 -12.01 -26.40 12.44
N ASP A 166 -11.92 -27.35 11.53
CA ASP A 166 -12.87 -28.45 11.32
C ASP A 166 -12.16 -29.77 10.98
N ALA A 167 -10.98 -30.00 11.57
CA ALA A 167 -10.43 -31.35 11.63
C ALA A 167 -11.28 -32.18 12.62
N PRO A 168 -11.80 -33.37 12.23
CA PRO A 168 -12.36 -34.27 13.21
C PRO A 168 -11.25 -34.61 14.20
N THR A 169 -11.47 -34.31 15.48
CA THR A 169 -10.65 -34.79 16.57
C THR A 169 -10.80 -36.30 16.64
N ASP A 170 -10.00 -37.02 15.87
CA ASP A 170 -9.60 -38.37 16.24
C ASP A 170 -8.64 -38.21 17.44
N ASP A 171 -9.22 -38.15 18.63
CA ASP A 171 -8.54 -38.64 19.81
C ASP A 171 -9.53 -39.36 20.75
N GLU A 172 -9.08 -40.53 21.20
CA GLU A 172 -9.67 -41.44 22.17
C GLU A 172 -10.88 -42.31 21.76
N THR A 173 -10.62 -43.35 20.97
CA THR A 173 -11.00 -44.72 21.39
C THR A 173 -10.01 -45.73 20.82
N SER A 174 -8.95 -45.93 21.60
CA SER A 174 -8.00 -47.04 21.60
C SER A 174 -8.52 -48.34 20.95
N GLU A 175 -7.76 -48.82 19.96
CA GLU A 175 -7.13 -50.15 19.90
C GLU A 175 -7.68 -51.25 20.86
N LEU A 176 -8.98 -51.53 20.87
CA LEU A 176 -9.59 -52.77 21.40
C LEU A 176 -9.94 -53.72 20.25
N ASP A 177 -9.13 -53.70 19.20
CA ASP A 177 -9.17 -54.64 18.09
C ASP A 177 -8.30 -55.85 18.44
N SER A 178 -8.73 -56.68 19.42
CA SER A 178 -8.21 -58.03 19.69
C SER A 178 -8.90 -58.69 20.90
N MET A 179 -10.23 -58.69 20.98
CA MET A 179 -10.94 -59.61 21.86
C MET A 179 -11.96 -60.39 21.03
N ASP A 180 -11.67 -61.67 20.79
CA ASP A 180 -12.56 -62.59 20.09
C ASP A 180 -13.96 -62.59 20.72
N ILE A 181 -14.98 -62.50 19.86
CA ILE A 181 -16.42 -62.41 20.20
C ILE A 181 -16.88 -63.54 21.14
N GLU A 182 -16.21 -64.69 21.12
CA GLU A 182 -16.49 -65.83 22.00
C GLU A 182 -16.29 -65.52 23.50
N ASN A 183 -15.34 -64.65 23.87
CA ASN A 183 -15.06 -64.35 25.29
C ASN A 183 -16.00 -63.27 25.86
N LEU A 184 -16.72 -62.54 24.99
CA LEU A 184 -17.71 -61.53 25.38
C LEU A 184 -19.03 -62.17 25.82
N ILE A 185 -19.31 -63.40 25.37
CA ILE A 185 -20.53 -64.15 25.70
C ILE A 185 -20.42 -64.81 27.09
N GLU A 186 -19.21 -65.18 27.53
CA GLU A 186 -19.00 -65.83 28.84
C GLU A 186 -19.16 -64.84 30.01
N ILE A 187 -18.68 -63.61 29.85
CA ILE A 187 -18.77 -62.54 30.88
C ILE A 187 -20.22 -62.06 31.07
N ALA A 188 -21.05 -62.09 30.03
CA ALA A 188 -22.44 -61.66 30.10
C ALA A 188 -23.37 -62.69 30.76
N LEU A 189 -22.93 -63.95 30.91
CA LEU A 189 -23.72 -65.04 31.50
C LEU A 189 -23.32 -65.39 32.94
N ASP A 190 -22.15 -64.95 33.43
CA ASP A 190 -21.69 -65.16 34.83
C ASP A 190 -22.14 -64.03 35.79
N GLY A 191 -22.71 -62.95 35.26
CA GLY A 191 -23.16 -61.79 36.06
C GLY A 191 -24.57 -61.92 36.67
N SER A 192 -25.29 -63.02 36.43
CA SER A 192 -26.54 -63.32 37.13
C SER A 192 -26.30 -64.19 38.37
N ASP A 193 -26.11 -63.56 39.54
CA ASP A 193 -26.64 -64.04 40.84
C ASP A 193 -26.47 -62.99 41.97
N SER A 194 -27.55 -62.28 42.33
CA SER A 194 -27.94 -61.86 43.71
C SER A 194 -29.03 -60.78 43.69
#